data_AF-A0A1I4HVC0-F1
#
_entry.id   AF-A0A1I4HVC0-F1
#
_cell.length_a   1.000
_cell.length_b   1.000
_cell.length_c   1.000
_cell.angle_alpha   90.00
_cell.angle_beta   90.00
_cell.angle_gamma   90.00
#
_symmetry.space_group_name_H-M   'P 1'
#
loop_
_entity.id
_entity.type
_entity.pdbx_description
1 polymer ?
#
loop_
_entity_poly.entity_id
_entity_poly.type
_entity_poly.pdbx_seq_one_letter_code
_entity_poly.pdbx_strand_id
1 'polypeptide(L)' 'MPSQDAEALAALARLCGEVRARLPGSAHHRLRVLLDMLLVDLAREGFCAEGGAQGQSGGETEPDLSRTSP' A
#
# COMPACT_ATOMS: atom_id res chain seq x y z
N MET A 1 11.97 8.26 13.96
CA MET A 1 12.43 8.95 12.73
C MET A 1 11.74 8.24 11.59
N PRO A 2 10.90 8.90 10.77
CA PRO A 2 10.45 8.29 9.51
C PRO A 2 11.70 7.85 8.74
N SER A 3 11.66 6.68 8.11
CA SER A 3 12.78 6.26 7.27
C SER A 3 12.95 7.27 6.14
N GLN A 4 14.19 7.54 5.75
CA GLN A 4 14.50 8.41 4.60
C GLN A 4 13.71 7.98 3.35
N ASP A 5 13.46 6.67 3.22
CA ASP A 5 12.63 6.07 2.18
C ASP A 5 11.16 6.49 2.27
N ALA A 6 10.56 6.54 3.46
CA ALA A 6 9.18 6.97 3.64
C ALA A 6 8.97 8.44 3.25
N GLU A 7 9.94 9.31 3.57
CA GLU A 7 9.91 10.71 3.14
C GLU A 7 10.06 10.85 1.61
N ALA A 8 10.95 10.06 1.00
CA ALA A 8 11.12 10.03 -0.45
C ALA A 8 9.85 9.55 -1.17
N LEU A 9 9.20 8.49 -0.67
CA LEU A 9 7.96 7.95 -1.21
C LEU A 9 6.80 8.95 -1.06
N ALA A 10 6.70 9.64 0.07
CA ALA A 10 5.70 10.68 0.28
C ALA A 10 5.91 11.89 -0.65
N ALA A 11 7.17 12.30 -0.88
CA ALA A 11 7.51 13.35 -1.84
C ALA A 11 7.15 12.95 -3.28
N LEU A 12 7.41 11.71 -3.65
CA LEU A 12 7.07 11.17 -4.97
C LEU A 12 5.55 11.14 -5.19
N ALA A 13 4.77 10.65 -4.21
CA ALA A 13 3.31 10.61 -4.28
C ALA A 13 2.70 12.01 -4.49
N ARG A 14 3.20 13.02 -3.77
CA ARG A 14 2.80 14.42 -3.95
C ARG A 14 3.06 14.91 -5.37
N LEU A 15 4.27 14.68 -5.90
CA LEU A 15 4.65 15.09 -7.25
C LEU A 15 3.74 14.45 -8.30
N CYS A 16 3.46 13.15 -8.18
CA CYS A 16 2.57 12.44 -9.09
C CYS A 16 1.14 13.00 -9.06
N GLY A 17 0.62 13.34 -7.88
CA GLY A 17 -0.70 13.97 -7.72
C GLY A 17 -0.80 15.34 -8.39
N GLU A 18 0.23 16.19 -8.21
CA GLU A 18 0.29 17.51 -8.84
C GLU A 18 0.36 17.42 -10.37
N VAL A 19 1.19 16.52 -10.91
CA VAL A 19 1.30 16.30 -12.35
C VAL A 19 -0.02 15.80 -12.93
N ARG A 20 -0.67 14.84 -12.26
CA ARG A 20 -1.98 14.32 -12.66
C ARG A 20 -3.04 15.42 -12.73
N ALA A 21 -3.08 16.33 -11.75
CA ALA A 21 -4.04 17.43 -11.71
C ALA A 21 -3.87 18.42 -12.88
N ARG A 22 -2.63 18.57 -13.39
CA ARG A 22 -2.31 19.47 -14.51
C ARG A 22 -2.48 18.84 -15.89
N LEU A 23 -2.60 17.50 -15.97
CA LEU A 23 -2.71 16.80 -17.24
C LEU A 23 -4.14 16.89 -17.82
N PRO A 24 -4.33 17.46 -19.03
CA PRO A 24 -5.63 17.45 -19.69
C PRO A 24 -6.09 16.01 -19.99
N GLY A 25 -7.38 15.74 -19.74
CA GLY A 25 -7.91 14.37 -19.69
C GLY A 25 -7.86 13.58 -21.00
N SER A 26 -7.89 14.24 -22.15
CA SER A 26 -8.05 13.59 -23.46
C SER A 26 -6.73 13.29 -24.20
N ALA A 27 -5.71 14.15 -24.09
CA ALA A 27 -4.46 14.00 -24.82
C ALA A 27 -3.48 12.99 -24.20
N HIS A 28 -3.64 12.71 -22.90
CA HIS A 28 -2.65 11.95 -22.12
C HIS A 28 -3.28 10.84 -21.29
N HIS A 29 -4.33 10.19 -21.80
CA HIS A 29 -5.05 9.13 -21.08
C HIS A 29 -4.10 8.04 -20.54
N ARG A 30 -3.17 7.53 -21.37
CA ARG A 30 -2.20 6.51 -20.96
C ARG A 30 -1.30 6.99 -19.81
N LEU A 31 -0.84 8.24 -19.86
CA LEU A 31 0.01 8.81 -18.81
C LEU A 31 -0.78 8.99 -17.51
N ARG A 32 -2.05 9.40 -17.59
CA ARG A 32 -2.93 9.49 -16.42
C ARG A 32 -3.16 8.12 -15.76
N VAL A 33 -3.38 7.07 -16.56
CA VAL A 33 -3.51 5.70 -16.05
C VAL A 33 -2.23 5.24 -15.33
N LEU A 34 -1.06 5.52 -15.91
CA LEU A 34 0.22 5.18 -15.28
C LEU A 34 0.44 5.93 -13.96
N LEU A 35 0.11 7.23 -13.90
CA LEU A 35 0.15 8.02 -12.67
C LEU A 35 -0.84 7.50 -11.62
N ASP A 36 -2.04 7.09 -12.04
CA ASP A 36 -3.05 6.51 -11.16
C ASP A 36 -2.58 5.19 -10.53
N MET A 37 -2.00 4.29 -11.33
CA MET A 37 -1.42 3.04 -10.82
C MET A 37 -0.28 3.31 -9.84
N LEU A 38 0.65 4.21 -10.20
CA LEU A 38 1.77 4.56 -9.33
C LEU A 38 1.31 5.16 -7.99
N LEU A 39 0.27 6.02 -8.00
CA LEU A 39 -0.28 6.59 -6.77
C LEU A 39 -0.92 5.51 -5.86
N VAL A 40 -1.54 4.48 -6.44
CA VAL A 40 -2.07 3.34 -5.69
C VAL A 40 -0.94 2.52 -5.07
N ASP A 41 0.12 2.25 -5.83
CA ASP A 41 1.27 1.49 -5.34
C ASP A 41 1.99 2.23 -4.21
N LEU A 42 2.21 3.54 -4.36
CA LEU A 42 2.84 4.37 -3.31
C LEU A 42 1.98 4.48 -2.05
N ALA A 43 0.65 4.58 -2.20
CA ALA A 43 -0.25 4.56 -1.05
C ALA A 43 -0.14 3.23 -0.30
N ARG A 44 -0.12 2.10 -1.02
CA ARG A 44 0.01 0.76 -0.45
C ARG A 44 1.34 0.58 0.30
N GLU A 45 2.45 1.06 -0.25
CA GLU A 45 3.75 1.02 0.42
C GLU A 45 3.79 1.91 1.66
N GLY A 46 3.16 3.09 1.61
CA GLY A 46 2.99 3.96 2.79
C GLY A 46 2.19 3.29 3.91
N PHE A 47 1.10 2.58 3.58
CA PHE A 47 0.33 1.79 4.56
C PHE A 47 1.14 0.60 5.12
N CYS A 48 1.96 -0.06 4.30
CA CYS A 48 2.84 -1.13 4.75
C CYS A 48 4.00 -0.63 5.63
N ALA A 49 4.52 0.58 5.38
CA ALA A 49 5.56 1.20 6.19
C ALA A 49 5.08 1.52 7.62
N GLU A 50 3.81 1.85 7.80
CA GLU A 50 3.21 2.02 9.14
C GLU A 50 2.75 0.67 9.76
N GLY A 51 2.51 -0.36 8.93
CA GLY A 51 2.10 -1.70 9.36
C GLY A 51 3.22 -2.60 9.92
N GLY A 52 4.47 -2.14 9.93
CA GLY A 52 5.63 -2.90 10.42
C GLY A 52 5.62 -3.23 11.93
N ALA A 53 4.64 -2.74 12.68
CA ALA A 53 4.45 -3.07 14.08
C ALA A 53 2.98 -3.28 14.47
N GLN A 54 2.21 -4.05 13.71
CA GLN A 54 0.95 -4.61 14.24
C GLN A 54 0.57 -5.93 13.55
N GLY A 55 0.82 -7.04 14.25
CA GLY A 55 0.00 -8.23 14.12
C GLY A 55 0.56 -9.43 13.36
N GLN A 56 1.75 -9.92 13.70
CA GLN A 56 1.90 -11.38 13.77
C GLN A 56 1.27 -11.83 15.11
N SER A 57 -0.06 -11.79 15.18
CA SER A 57 -0.82 -12.40 16.27
C SER A 57 -0.96 -13.87 15.93
N GLY A 58 -0.45 -14.72 16.83
CA GLY A 58 -0.62 -16.16 16.78
C GLY A 58 -2.09 -16.55 16.66
N GLY A 59 -2.32 -17.67 15.97
CA GLY A 59 -3.65 -18.17 15.70
C GLY A 59 -3.68 -19.50 14.97
N GLU A 60 -2.68 -20.36 15.13
CA GLU A 60 -2.88 -21.80 14.91
C GLU A 60 -3.53 -22.35 16.20
N THR A 61 -4.80 -22.08 16.39
CA THR A 61 -5.64 -22.86 17.30
C THR A 61 -6.28 -23.93 16.44
N GLU A 62 -5.57 -25.03 16.24
CA GLU A 62 -6.24 -26.28 15.82
C GLU A 62 -7.28 -26.62 16.90
N PRO A 63 -8.57 -26.76 16.55
CA PRO A 63 -9.53 -27.30 17.49
C PRO A 63 -9.28 -28.81 17.62
N ASP A 64 -8.79 -29.21 18.79
CA ASP A 64 -8.79 -30.60 19.29
C ASP A 64 -10.24 -31.13 19.27
N LEU A 65 -10.57 -31.89 18.23
CA LEU A 65 -11.85 -32.57 18.06
C LEU A 65 -11.60 -34.01 17.60
N SER A 66 -10.95 -34.83 18.44
CA SER A 66 -10.98 -36.29 18.30
C SER A 66 -10.66 -37.03 19.61
N ARG A 67 -11.31 -36.63 20.71
CA ARG A 67 -11.74 -37.62 21.71
C ARG A 67 -13.09 -38.16 21.27
N THR A 68 -13.13 -39.42 20.81
CA THR A 68 -14.11 -40.43 21.23
C THR A 68 -13.74 -41.78 20.61
N SER A 69 -13.12 -42.63 21.44
CA SER A 69 -13.15 -44.10 21.27
C SER A 69 -14.56 -44.61 21.52
N PRO A 70 -14.91 -45.77 20.92
CA PRO A 70 -14.89 -47.00 21.72
C PRO A 70 -13.92 -48.06 21.20
#